data_AF-A0A7S3WW05-F1
#
_entry.id   AF-A0A7S3WW05-F1
#
_cell.length_a   1.000
_cell.length_b   1.000
_cell.length_c   1.000
_cell.angle_alpha   90.00
_cell.angle_beta   90.00
_cell.angle_gamma   90.00
#
_symmetry.space_group_name_H-M   'P 1'
#
loop_
_entity.id
_entity.type
_entity.pdbx_description
1 polymer ?
#
loop_
_entity_poly.entity_id
_entity_poly.type
_entity_poly.pdbx_seq_one_letter_code
_entity_poly.pdbx_strand_id
1 'polypeptide(L)'
;TGMAFRVPTIDVSVVDLTCELETATSYEEICAEVKRRAEGDMKGFLGYCDEDLVSTDFETCTISSTFDSKASIMIDPTFVKLVAWYDNEWGYSCRVVDLIKHMAKVDAGESGAAPKGVKKSVADLSDADLDGKTVLIRCDLNVPLNGDLEITDETRITASIPTIEYLCKKGAKVLACSHLGRPKNGPEDKFSLKPVAKRMGELMGKDIKCAPDCKATDEVKKMVGAMGKGDVMILENTRFYKGETKNDPELAESMASLADLFVNDAFGTAHRAHSSTEGVTKFLKPNVSGFLLKKELDYLAGAVDSPVRPMCAIVGGAKVSTKIPVIESMLDKVDKLVIGGGMVFTFLKARGLSVGGSLVEEDMLDLAKKLEEQAKAKGVELILPSDIACGDAFPADGKEVGFKVVPATEIPDGWLGLDNGPEATEEIKKALADCKTVIWNGPMGVFESPQFSKGTYEIAECLAELTEKNGAI
;
A
#
# COMPACT_ATOMS: atom_id res chain seq x y z
N THR A 1 -35.57 -23.76 -0.20
CA THR A 1 -36.43 -22.60 -0.53
C THR A 1 -37.14 -22.16 0.74
N GLY A 2 -37.65 -20.94 0.85
CA GLY A 2 -38.35 -20.53 2.08
C GLY A 2 -39.24 -19.32 1.88
N MET A 3 -40.16 -19.11 2.81
CA MET A 3 -41.02 -17.93 2.88
C MET A 3 -41.03 -17.35 4.28
N ALA A 4 -41.17 -16.04 4.37
CA ALA A 4 -41.46 -15.34 5.61
C ALA A 4 -42.84 -14.70 5.47
N PHE A 5 -43.67 -14.83 6.50
CA PHE A 5 -45.00 -14.24 6.50
C PHE A 5 -45.38 -13.76 7.90
N ARG A 6 -46.22 -12.73 7.93
CA ARG A 6 -46.78 -12.19 9.16
C ARG A 6 -47.82 -13.15 9.72
N VAL A 7 -47.83 -13.31 11.02
CA VAL A 7 -48.86 -14.05 11.76
C VAL A 7 -49.90 -13.07 12.33
N PRO A 8 -51.01 -13.52 12.94
CA PRO A 8 -52.09 -12.66 13.47
C PRO A 8 -51.72 -11.79 14.70
N THR A 9 -50.55 -11.17 14.66
CA THR A 9 -49.99 -10.20 15.60
C THR A 9 -49.31 -9.12 14.78
N ILE A 10 -49.28 -7.88 15.26
CA ILE A 10 -48.78 -6.75 14.45
C ILE A 10 -47.29 -6.91 14.16
N ASP A 11 -46.53 -7.39 15.16
CA ASP A 11 -45.07 -7.28 15.18
C ASP A 11 -44.34 -8.61 15.00
N VAL A 12 -45.01 -9.76 15.04
CA VAL A 12 -44.38 -11.08 14.91
C VAL A 12 -44.58 -11.70 13.52
N SER A 13 -43.53 -12.32 13.00
CA SER A 13 -43.52 -13.11 11.76
C SER A 13 -42.96 -14.50 12.01
N VAL A 14 -43.24 -15.39 11.04
CA VAL A 14 -42.68 -16.73 10.96
C VAL A 14 -41.86 -16.87 9.68
N VAL A 15 -40.70 -17.49 9.81
CA VAL A 15 -39.95 -18.06 8.69
C VAL A 15 -40.28 -19.54 8.58
N ASP A 16 -40.64 -19.96 7.39
CA ASP A 16 -40.79 -21.34 6.97
C ASP A 16 -39.72 -21.64 5.92
N LEU A 17 -38.73 -22.44 6.29
CA LEU A 17 -37.55 -22.75 5.48
C LEU A 17 -37.49 -24.24 5.15
N THR A 18 -37.58 -24.58 3.87
CA THR A 18 -37.29 -25.91 3.35
C THR A 18 -35.82 -26.03 2.99
N CYS A 19 -35.13 -26.97 3.64
CA CYS A 19 -33.71 -27.25 3.51
C CYS A 19 -33.48 -28.61 2.88
N GLU A 20 -32.53 -28.66 1.94
CA GLU A 20 -31.94 -29.90 1.44
C GLU A 20 -30.49 -29.95 1.96
N LEU A 21 -30.17 -31.00 2.72
CA LEU A 21 -28.91 -31.18 3.42
C LEU A 21 -27.96 -32.03 2.56
N GLU A 22 -26.71 -31.61 2.48
CA GLU A 22 -25.67 -32.33 1.73
C GLU A 22 -25.28 -33.66 2.41
N THR A 23 -25.42 -33.73 3.74
CA THR A 23 -25.14 -34.93 4.55
C THR A 23 -26.39 -35.37 5.27
N ALA A 24 -26.72 -36.66 5.16
CA ALA A 24 -27.84 -37.27 5.87
C ALA A 24 -27.63 -37.21 7.40
N THR A 25 -28.67 -36.83 8.14
CA THR A 25 -28.63 -36.69 9.61
C THR A 25 -29.98 -37.06 10.22
N SER A 26 -30.11 -36.99 11.55
CA SER A 26 -31.36 -37.15 12.31
C SER A 26 -31.93 -35.81 12.75
N TYR A 27 -33.23 -35.77 13.05
CA TYR A 27 -33.88 -34.53 13.49
C TYR A 27 -33.37 -34.11 14.88
N GLU A 28 -33.06 -35.09 15.71
CA GLU A 28 -32.47 -34.91 17.04
C GLU A 28 -31.09 -34.25 16.95
N GLU A 29 -30.26 -34.63 15.97
CA GLU A 29 -28.95 -34.00 15.74
C GLU A 29 -29.09 -32.55 15.29
N ILE A 30 -30.06 -32.25 14.42
CA ILE A 30 -30.36 -30.87 14.00
C ILE A 30 -30.79 -30.04 15.21
N CYS A 31 -31.74 -30.54 16.00
CA CYS A 31 -32.21 -29.85 17.20
C CYS A 31 -31.08 -29.62 18.20
N ALA A 32 -30.24 -30.63 18.43
CA ALA A 32 -29.09 -30.54 19.33
C ALA A 32 -28.09 -29.48 18.85
N GLU A 33 -27.79 -29.43 17.55
CA GLU A 33 -26.87 -28.43 17.00
C GLU A 33 -27.44 -27.00 17.07
N VAL A 34 -28.71 -26.81 16.72
CA VAL A 34 -29.37 -25.51 16.83
C VAL A 34 -29.39 -25.04 18.28
N LYS A 35 -29.72 -25.92 19.24
CA LYS A 35 -29.69 -25.61 20.67
C LYS A 35 -28.28 -25.27 21.15
N ARG A 36 -27.28 -26.06 20.74
CA ARG A 36 -25.86 -25.82 21.08
C ARG A 36 -25.38 -24.46 20.59
N ARG A 37 -25.77 -24.05 19.37
CA ARG A 37 -25.44 -22.73 18.79
C ARG A 37 -26.18 -21.61 19.50
N ALA A 38 -27.48 -21.79 19.77
CA ALA A 38 -28.33 -20.83 20.48
C ALA A 38 -27.83 -20.55 21.91
N GLU A 39 -27.33 -21.57 22.60
CA GLU A 39 -26.76 -21.44 23.95
C GLU A 39 -25.27 -21.00 23.93
N GLY A 40 -24.61 -21.14 22.78
CA GLY A 40 -23.19 -20.88 22.57
C GLY A 40 -22.90 -19.59 21.80
N ASP A 41 -22.30 -19.73 20.62
CA ASP A 41 -21.77 -18.62 19.83
C ASP A 41 -22.83 -17.73 19.19
N MET A 42 -24.08 -18.18 19.12
CA MET A 42 -25.22 -17.40 18.62
C MET A 42 -26.14 -16.90 19.74
N LYS A 43 -25.72 -17.00 21.01
CA LYS A 43 -26.52 -16.55 22.15
C LYS A 43 -26.92 -15.08 22.04
N GLY A 44 -28.21 -14.82 22.20
CA GLY A 44 -28.82 -13.49 22.03
C GLY A 44 -29.23 -13.14 20.60
N PHE A 45 -28.88 -13.98 19.62
CA PHE A 45 -29.27 -13.84 18.21
C PHE A 45 -30.18 -14.99 17.75
N LEU A 46 -29.81 -16.23 18.08
CA LEU A 46 -30.58 -17.44 17.81
C LEU A 46 -31.20 -17.95 19.10
N GLY A 47 -32.50 -18.20 19.08
CA GLY A 47 -33.25 -18.87 20.14
C GLY A 47 -33.60 -20.30 19.77
N TYR A 48 -33.90 -21.11 20.78
CA TYR A 48 -34.40 -22.47 20.63
C TYR A 48 -35.62 -22.63 21.52
N CYS A 49 -36.70 -23.17 20.99
CA CYS A 49 -37.92 -23.46 21.71
C CYS A 49 -38.38 -24.90 21.46
N ASP A 50 -38.61 -25.63 22.56
CA ASP A 50 -39.24 -26.96 22.62
C ASP A 50 -40.57 -26.96 23.39
N GLU A 51 -41.12 -25.78 23.67
CA GLU A 51 -42.42 -25.57 24.30
C GLU A 51 -43.52 -25.30 23.26
N ASP A 52 -44.79 -25.52 23.64
CA ASP A 52 -45.91 -25.17 22.77
C ASP A 52 -46.17 -23.66 22.88
N LEU A 53 -45.91 -22.90 21.82
CA LEU A 53 -46.01 -21.44 21.80
C LEU A 53 -47.01 -20.92 20.77
N VAL A 54 -47.40 -19.66 20.94
CA VAL A 54 -48.22 -18.88 20.02
C VAL A 54 -47.51 -17.59 19.64
N SER A 55 -47.99 -16.92 18.58
CA SER A 55 -47.35 -15.72 18.03
C SER A 55 -47.14 -14.59 19.06
N THR A 56 -48.04 -14.45 20.04
CA THR A 56 -47.93 -13.42 21.09
C THR A 56 -46.75 -13.64 22.03
N ASP A 57 -46.23 -14.86 22.15
CA ASP A 57 -45.10 -15.17 23.03
C ASP A 57 -43.77 -14.57 22.53
N PHE A 58 -43.76 -14.12 21.27
CA PHE A 58 -42.59 -13.52 20.64
C PHE A 58 -42.69 -12.00 20.50
N GLU A 59 -43.79 -11.38 20.96
CA GLU A 59 -43.89 -9.91 21.00
C GLU A 59 -42.81 -9.34 21.93
N THR A 60 -42.11 -8.30 21.47
CA THR A 60 -40.98 -7.67 22.17
C THR A 60 -39.80 -8.61 22.43
N CYS A 61 -39.70 -9.72 21.69
CA CYS A 61 -38.57 -10.62 21.78
C CYS A 61 -37.30 -9.96 21.24
N THR A 62 -36.22 -9.98 22.02
CA THR A 62 -34.92 -9.38 21.63
C THR A 62 -34.07 -10.31 20.74
N ILE A 63 -34.50 -11.56 20.58
CA ILE A 63 -33.79 -12.59 19.81
C ILE A 63 -34.19 -12.45 18.34
N SER A 64 -33.22 -12.53 17.42
CA SER A 64 -33.46 -12.29 15.99
C SER A 64 -34.34 -13.35 15.33
N SER A 65 -34.24 -14.59 15.81
CA SER A 65 -34.94 -15.73 15.26
C SER A 65 -34.92 -16.84 16.30
N THR A 66 -36.09 -17.38 16.63
CA THR A 66 -36.25 -18.47 17.58
C THR A 66 -36.72 -19.70 16.84
N PHE A 67 -35.84 -20.70 16.73
CA PHE A 67 -36.16 -21.98 16.13
C PHE A 67 -37.18 -22.72 16.98
N ASP A 68 -38.25 -23.19 16.35
CA ASP A 68 -39.32 -23.96 16.99
C ASP A 68 -39.17 -25.43 16.59
N SER A 69 -38.72 -26.26 17.54
CA SER A 69 -38.48 -27.67 17.29
C SER A 69 -39.75 -28.50 17.20
N LYS A 70 -40.91 -27.95 17.57
CA LYS A 70 -42.20 -28.65 17.49
C LYS A 70 -42.96 -28.30 16.22
N ALA A 71 -42.77 -27.09 15.71
CA ALA A 71 -43.34 -26.65 14.42
C ALA A 71 -42.49 -27.09 13.22
N SER A 72 -41.19 -27.34 13.43
CA SER A 72 -40.28 -27.87 12.42
C SER A 72 -40.48 -29.37 12.20
N ILE A 73 -40.23 -29.86 10.98
CA ILE A 73 -40.53 -31.24 10.57
C ILE A 73 -39.42 -31.77 9.67
N MET A 74 -38.96 -32.99 9.95
CA MET A 74 -38.09 -33.74 9.06
C MET A 74 -38.89 -34.66 8.16
N ILE A 75 -38.68 -34.56 6.85
CA ILE A 75 -39.38 -35.38 5.85
C ILE A 75 -38.55 -36.63 5.55
N ASP A 76 -37.24 -36.47 5.36
CA ASP A 76 -36.26 -37.55 5.21
C ASP A 76 -34.87 -37.10 5.72
N PRO A 77 -33.85 -37.98 5.79
CA PRO A 77 -32.51 -37.68 6.29
C PRO A 77 -31.81 -36.45 5.69
N THR A 78 -32.24 -36.00 4.52
CA THR A 78 -31.68 -34.87 3.79
C THR A 78 -32.68 -33.75 3.56
N PHE A 79 -33.97 -33.93 3.84
CA PHE A 79 -34.99 -32.94 3.53
C PHE A 79 -35.77 -32.53 4.78
N VAL A 80 -35.59 -31.28 5.18
CA VAL A 80 -36.08 -30.78 6.48
C VAL A 80 -36.75 -29.42 6.32
N LYS A 81 -37.87 -29.26 7.02
CA LYS A 81 -38.62 -28.03 7.12
C LYS A 81 -38.36 -27.39 8.49
N LEU A 82 -37.76 -26.22 8.50
CA LEU A 82 -37.42 -25.47 9.70
C LEU A 82 -38.36 -24.27 9.86
N VAL A 83 -38.95 -24.15 11.03
CA VAL A 83 -39.84 -23.06 11.42
C VAL A 83 -39.14 -22.23 12.49
N ALA A 84 -39.16 -20.92 12.32
CA ALA A 84 -38.62 -20.00 13.31
C ALA A 84 -39.46 -18.72 13.43
N TRP A 85 -39.59 -18.24 14.66
CA TRP A 85 -40.37 -17.04 15.00
C TRP A 85 -39.45 -15.84 15.21
N TYR A 86 -39.91 -14.66 14.82
CA TYR A 86 -39.16 -13.44 15.08
C TYR A 86 -40.07 -12.21 15.16
N ASP A 87 -39.66 -11.25 15.98
CA ASP A 87 -40.27 -9.94 16.08
C ASP A 87 -39.64 -9.00 15.04
N ASN A 88 -40.46 -8.45 14.14
CA ASN A 88 -40.06 -7.58 13.04
C ASN A 88 -39.82 -6.13 13.46
N GLU A 89 -40.23 -5.73 14.66
CA GLU A 89 -40.07 -4.37 15.16
C GLU A 89 -39.00 -4.31 16.26
N TRP A 90 -39.26 -4.92 17.40
CA TRP A 90 -38.38 -4.89 18.57
C TRP A 90 -37.10 -5.70 18.34
N GLY A 91 -37.24 -6.95 17.89
CA GLY A 91 -36.11 -7.83 17.60
C GLY A 91 -35.21 -7.23 16.51
N TYR A 92 -35.82 -6.67 15.45
CA TYR A 92 -35.13 -5.92 14.42
C TYR A 92 -34.41 -4.68 14.98
N SER A 93 -35.09 -3.88 15.81
CA SER A 93 -34.50 -2.68 16.43
C SER A 93 -33.30 -3.01 17.30
N CYS A 94 -33.33 -4.12 18.06
CA CYS A 94 -32.18 -4.61 18.80
C CYS A 94 -30.98 -4.89 17.87
N ARG A 95 -31.22 -5.49 16.70
CA ARG A 95 -30.16 -5.75 15.71
C ARG A 95 -29.60 -4.48 15.07
N VAL A 96 -30.43 -3.46 14.86
CA VAL A 96 -29.96 -2.14 14.42
C VAL A 96 -29.07 -1.51 15.49
N VAL A 97 -29.45 -1.57 16.77
CA VAL A 97 -28.62 -1.07 17.87
C VAL A 97 -27.31 -1.83 17.98
N ASP A 98 -27.31 -3.15 17.84
CA ASP A 98 -26.10 -3.96 17.83
C ASP A 98 -25.17 -3.58 16.67
N LEU A 99 -25.73 -3.33 15.48
CA LEU A 99 -24.97 -2.86 14.33
C LEU A 99 -24.40 -1.46 14.57
N ILE A 100 -25.15 -0.53 15.17
CA ILE A 100 -24.65 0.81 15.52
C ILE A 100 -23.50 0.70 16.52
N LYS A 101 -23.62 -0.14 17.56
CA LYS A 101 -22.54 -0.39 18.52
C LYS A 101 -21.32 -1.01 17.86
N HIS A 102 -21.54 -1.94 16.92
CA HIS A 102 -20.46 -2.52 16.13
C HIS A 102 -19.77 -1.46 15.28
N MET A 103 -20.52 -0.66 14.53
CA MET A 103 -19.99 0.43 13.71
C MET A 103 -19.24 1.46 14.54
N ALA A 104 -19.78 1.88 15.69
CA ALA A 104 -19.08 2.79 16.59
C ALA A 104 -17.74 2.21 17.08
N LYS A 105 -17.66 0.90 17.34
CA LYS A 105 -16.39 0.24 17.68
C LYS A 105 -15.47 0.07 16.47
N VAL A 106 -15.99 -0.14 15.27
CA VAL A 106 -15.22 -0.17 14.03
C VAL A 106 -14.60 1.20 13.78
N ASP A 107 -15.41 2.26 13.89
CA ASP A 107 -15.02 3.64 13.69
C ASP A 107 -14.05 4.12 14.79
N ALA A 108 -14.20 3.62 16.03
CA ALA A 108 -13.28 3.86 17.13
C ALA A 108 -12.04 2.95 17.13
N GLY A 109 -11.94 1.96 16.22
CA GLY A 109 -10.82 1.02 16.15
C GLY A 109 -10.79 -0.08 17.24
N GLU A 110 -11.88 -0.28 17.98
CA GLU A 110 -11.97 -1.18 19.15
C GLU A 110 -12.73 -2.51 18.91
N SER A 111 -13.35 -2.74 17.75
CA SER A 111 -14.01 -4.03 17.48
C SER A 111 -13.02 -5.08 16.96
N GLY A 112 -12.89 -6.20 17.68
CA GLY A 112 -12.15 -7.40 17.29
C GLY A 112 -12.66 -8.16 16.05
N ALA A 113 -13.23 -7.47 15.05
CA ALA A 113 -12.95 -7.89 13.69
C ALA A 113 -11.45 -7.71 13.50
N ALA A 114 -10.75 -8.72 12.97
CA ALA A 114 -9.34 -8.55 12.64
C ALA A 114 -9.20 -7.19 11.93
N PRO A 115 -8.29 -6.30 12.38
CA PRO A 115 -8.06 -5.04 11.68
C PRO A 115 -7.94 -5.38 10.20
N LYS A 116 -8.38 -4.52 9.26
CA LYS A 116 -8.01 -4.71 7.83
C LYS A 116 -6.52 -5.07 7.84
N GLY A 117 -6.22 -6.35 7.57
CA GLY A 117 -5.13 -7.07 8.26
C GLY A 117 -3.88 -6.23 8.39
N VAL A 118 -3.39 -6.02 9.62
CA VAL A 118 -1.98 -5.62 9.81
C VAL A 118 -1.19 -6.52 8.88
N LYS A 119 -0.59 -5.92 7.85
CA LYS A 119 0.08 -6.67 6.80
C LYS A 119 1.19 -7.44 7.49
N LYS A 120 1.06 -8.77 7.51
CA LYS A 120 2.06 -9.65 8.13
C LYS A 120 3.39 -9.48 7.42
N SER A 121 4.44 -9.53 8.21
CA SER A 121 5.82 -9.50 7.78
C SER A 121 6.55 -10.78 8.13
N VAL A 122 7.79 -10.90 7.68
CA VAL A 122 8.70 -11.99 8.09
C VAL A 122 8.91 -12.07 9.62
N ALA A 123 8.71 -10.99 10.37
CA ALA A 123 8.78 -11.03 11.84
C ALA A 123 7.57 -11.73 12.49
N ASP A 124 6.46 -11.86 11.76
CA ASP A 124 5.24 -12.50 12.25
C ASP A 124 5.22 -14.02 11.98
N LEU A 125 6.27 -14.54 11.32
CA LEU A 125 6.46 -15.96 11.07
C LEU A 125 7.27 -16.60 12.20
N SER A 126 6.85 -17.79 12.64
CA SER A 126 7.59 -18.57 13.63
C SER A 126 8.84 -19.21 13.01
N ASP A 127 9.78 -19.66 13.85
CA ASP A 127 10.98 -20.37 13.38
C ASP A 127 10.62 -21.63 12.59
N ALA A 128 9.53 -22.33 12.97
CA ALA A 128 9.04 -23.51 12.26
C ALA A 128 8.45 -23.18 10.88
N ASP A 129 7.97 -21.96 10.68
CA ASP A 129 7.47 -21.50 9.37
C ASP A 129 8.61 -21.22 8.38
N LEU A 130 9.85 -21.09 8.86
CA LEU A 130 11.02 -20.69 8.07
C LEU A 130 12.12 -21.75 8.00
N ASP A 131 12.34 -22.52 9.06
CA ASP A 131 13.47 -23.45 9.14
C ASP A 131 13.42 -24.53 8.05
N GLY A 132 14.46 -24.57 7.21
CA GLY A 132 14.57 -25.50 6.09
C GLY A 132 13.67 -25.19 4.89
N LYS A 133 12.78 -24.19 4.98
CA LYS A 133 11.91 -23.77 3.88
C LYS A 133 12.65 -22.97 2.83
N THR A 134 12.32 -23.17 1.56
CA THR A 134 12.79 -22.31 0.48
C THR A 134 11.86 -21.10 0.36
N VAL A 135 12.41 -19.91 0.52
CA VAL A 135 11.67 -18.65 0.50
C VAL A 135 11.96 -17.92 -0.79
N LEU A 136 10.93 -17.71 -1.62
CA LEU A 136 11.03 -16.77 -2.74
C LEU A 136 10.87 -15.36 -2.20
N ILE A 137 11.92 -14.54 -2.26
CA ILE A 137 11.87 -13.13 -1.85
C ILE A 137 11.99 -12.21 -3.07
N ARG A 138 11.01 -11.31 -3.24
CA ARG A 138 11.06 -10.26 -4.26
C ARG A 138 11.76 -9.02 -3.68
N CYS A 139 12.95 -8.70 -4.18
CA CYS A 139 13.73 -7.52 -3.79
C CYS A 139 13.72 -6.45 -4.91
N ASP A 140 13.97 -5.18 -4.57
CA ASP A 140 14.31 -4.15 -5.56
C ASP A 140 15.83 -4.07 -5.69
N LEU A 141 16.40 -4.86 -6.59
CA LEU A 141 17.84 -4.86 -6.91
C LEU A 141 18.14 -4.14 -8.23
N ASN A 142 17.26 -3.25 -8.67
CA ASN A 142 17.48 -2.46 -9.88
C ASN A 142 18.45 -1.31 -9.57
N VAL A 143 19.75 -1.61 -9.59
CA VAL A 143 20.86 -0.68 -9.33
C VAL A 143 21.39 -0.03 -10.61
N PRO A 144 21.93 1.20 -10.55
CA PRO A 144 22.64 1.79 -11.68
C PRO A 144 23.97 1.06 -11.94
N LEU A 145 24.25 0.82 -13.22
CA LEU A 145 25.50 0.27 -13.69
C LEU A 145 26.21 1.28 -14.60
N ASN A 146 27.54 1.36 -14.50
CA ASN A 146 28.37 2.13 -15.45
C ASN A 146 28.57 1.36 -16.77
N GLY A 147 29.35 1.95 -17.70
CA GLY A 147 29.65 1.34 -19.00
C GLY A 147 30.37 -0.02 -18.91
N ASP A 148 31.07 -0.27 -17.81
CA ASP A 148 31.81 -1.49 -17.52
C ASP A 148 30.98 -2.51 -16.71
N LEU A 149 29.68 -2.25 -16.54
CA LEU A 149 28.73 -3.06 -15.77
C LEU A 149 29.03 -3.15 -14.27
N GLU A 150 29.75 -2.17 -13.74
CA GLU A 150 30.00 -2.03 -12.31
C GLU A 150 28.88 -1.22 -11.65
N ILE A 151 28.54 -1.60 -10.42
CA ILE A 151 27.49 -0.95 -9.62
C ILE A 151 28.00 0.40 -9.12
N THR A 152 27.30 1.48 -9.44
CA THR A 152 27.67 2.84 -9.00
C THR A 152 26.93 3.31 -7.75
N ASP A 153 25.82 2.67 -7.40
CA ASP A 153 25.08 2.88 -6.16
C ASP A 153 24.51 1.55 -5.66
N GLU A 154 24.94 1.14 -4.47
CA GLU A 154 24.57 -0.13 -3.85
C GLU A 154 23.43 -0.04 -2.83
N THR A 155 22.83 1.15 -2.65
CA THR A 155 21.78 1.43 -1.65
C THR A 155 20.63 0.41 -1.69
N ARG A 156 20.23 0.00 -2.89
CA ARG A 156 19.15 -0.97 -3.09
C ARG A 156 19.51 -2.40 -2.68
N ILE A 157 20.78 -2.78 -2.85
CA ILE A 157 21.29 -4.07 -2.42
C ILE A 157 21.32 -4.09 -0.89
N THR A 158 21.95 -3.08 -0.28
CA THR A 158 22.08 -2.97 1.19
C THR A 158 20.73 -2.88 1.88
N ALA A 159 19.74 -2.21 1.28
CA ALA A 159 18.37 -2.15 1.81
C ALA A 159 17.65 -3.51 1.87
N SER A 160 18.00 -4.47 1.01
CA SER A 160 17.40 -5.81 0.99
C SER A 160 18.08 -6.81 1.94
N ILE A 161 19.33 -6.53 2.34
CA ILE A 161 20.14 -7.43 3.18
C ILE A 161 19.48 -7.76 4.53
N PRO A 162 18.88 -6.81 5.29
CA PRO A 162 18.30 -7.12 6.59
C PRO A 162 17.24 -8.23 6.56
N THR A 163 16.36 -8.22 5.55
CA THR A 163 15.33 -9.26 5.39
C THR A 163 15.98 -10.60 5.02
N ILE A 164 16.93 -10.60 4.09
CA ILE A 164 17.64 -11.81 3.66
C ILE A 164 18.41 -12.43 4.81
N GLU A 165 19.17 -11.64 5.57
CA GLU A 165 19.91 -12.12 6.74
C GLU A 165 19.00 -12.72 7.79
N TYR A 166 17.85 -12.10 8.07
CA TYR A 166 16.87 -12.62 9.01
C TYR A 166 16.39 -14.00 8.59
N LEU A 167 15.98 -14.16 7.32
CA LEU A 167 15.56 -15.45 6.78
C LEU A 167 16.69 -16.49 6.88
N CYS A 168 17.93 -16.14 6.54
CA CYS A 168 19.08 -17.03 6.67
C CYS A 168 19.31 -17.46 8.13
N LYS A 169 19.25 -16.51 9.09
CA LYS A 169 19.42 -16.77 10.54
C LYS A 169 18.33 -17.70 11.08
N LYS A 170 17.13 -17.67 10.49
CA LYS A 170 16.00 -18.55 10.80
C LYS A 170 16.04 -19.90 10.08
N GLY A 171 17.13 -20.21 9.37
CA GLY A 171 17.34 -21.51 8.72
C GLY A 171 16.66 -21.66 7.36
N ALA A 172 16.09 -20.59 6.79
CA ALA A 172 15.50 -20.63 5.46
C ALA A 172 16.58 -20.71 4.36
N LYS A 173 16.19 -21.22 3.19
CA LYS A 173 16.95 -21.18 1.95
C LYS A 173 16.41 -20.01 1.12
N VAL A 174 17.21 -18.97 0.90
CA VAL A 174 16.68 -17.71 0.34
C VAL A 174 16.88 -17.68 -1.17
N LEU A 175 15.78 -17.65 -1.91
CA LEU A 175 15.75 -17.49 -3.36
C LEU A 175 15.28 -16.08 -3.69
N ALA A 176 16.21 -15.16 -3.92
CA ALA A 176 15.88 -13.78 -4.24
C ALA A 176 15.56 -13.62 -5.74
N CYS A 177 14.57 -12.79 -6.08
CA CYS A 177 14.28 -12.41 -7.45
C CYS A 177 14.18 -10.88 -7.58
N SER A 178 14.63 -10.33 -8.69
CA SER A 178 14.55 -8.91 -8.99
C SER A 178 14.39 -8.66 -10.48
N HIS A 179 14.18 -7.41 -10.86
CA HIS A 179 14.43 -6.93 -12.20
C HIS A 179 15.70 -6.06 -12.21
N LEU A 180 16.29 -5.89 -13.39
CA LEU A 180 17.34 -4.90 -13.64
C LEU A 180 17.08 -4.22 -14.98
N GLY A 181 16.98 -2.89 -14.97
CA GLY A 181 16.66 -2.10 -16.14
C GLY A 181 15.35 -2.48 -16.84
N ARG A 182 15.38 -2.34 -18.18
CA ARG A 182 14.23 -2.57 -19.07
C ARG A 182 14.69 -3.29 -20.34
N PRO A 183 15.03 -4.59 -20.26
CA PRO A 183 15.35 -5.40 -21.45
C PRO A 183 14.17 -5.36 -22.43
N LYS A 184 14.46 -5.11 -23.72
CA LYS A 184 13.42 -5.04 -24.77
C LYS A 184 13.31 -6.34 -25.56
N ASN A 185 14.44 -7.01 -25.76
CA ASN A 185 14.58 -8.13 -26.69
C ASN A 185 14.90 -9.47 -26.00
N GLY A 186 14.66 -9.57 -24.69
CA GLY A 186 14.98 -10.76 -23.88
C GLY A 186 16.30 -10.61 -23.10
N PRO A 187 17.00 -11.71 -22.82
CA PRO A 187 18.28 -11.70 -22.11
C PRO A 187 19.36 -10.85 -22.81
N GLU A 188 19.97 -9.94 -22.06
CA GLU A 188 21.14 -9.14 -22.49
C GLU A 188 22.10 -9.02 -21.29
N ASP A 189 23.41 -9.20 -21.50
CA ASP A 189 24.41 -9.24 -20.41
C ASP A 189 24.38 -8.00 -19.50
N LYS A 190 24.18 -6.82 -20.09
CA LYS A 190 24.07 -5.54 -19.35
C LYS A 190 22.89 -5.46 -18.37
N PHE A 191 21.94 -6.40 -18.47
CA PHE A 191 20.76 -6.48 -17.63
C PHE A 191 20.77 -7.75 -16.76
N SER A 192 21.85 -8.53 -16.75
CA SER A 192 21.98 -9.70 -15.86
C SER A 192 22.15 -9.26 -14.40
N LEU A 193 21.63 -10.07 -13.48
CA LEU A 193 21.79 -9.90 -12.04
C LEU A 193 23.10 -10.52 -11.50
N LYS A 194 23.98 -11.07 -12.35
CA LYS A 194 25.30 -11.59 -11.92
C LYS A 194 26.15 -10.57 -11.15
N PRO A 195 26.31 -9.31 -11.59
CA PRO A 195 27.07 -8.32 -10.82
C PRO A 195 26.44 -8.04 -9.44
N VAL A 196 25.11 -8.04 -9.38
CA VAL A 196 24.35 -7.86 -8.13
C VAL A 196 24.57 -9.04 -7.17
N ALA A 197 24.52 -10.28 -7.66
CA ALA A 197 24.77 -11.48 -6.85
C ALA A 197 26.18 -11.46 -6.26
N LYS A 198 27.19 -11.15 -7.08
CA LYS A 198 28.58 -10.98 -6.62
C LYS A 198 28.68 -9.93 -5.51
N ARG A 199 28.13 -8.74 -5.75
CA ARG A 199 28.23 -7.63 -4.78
C ARG A 199 27.48 -7.91 -3.48
N MET A 200 26.28 -8.49 -3.55
CA MET A 200 25.54 -8.91 -2.36
C MET A 200 26.32 -9.98 -1.58
N GLY A 201 26.98 -10.91 -2.27
CA GLY A 201 27.83 -11.91 -1.65
C GLY A 201 29.02 -11.31 -0.90
N GLU A 202 29.69 -10.32 -1.48
CA GLU A 202 30.76 -9.57 -0.81
C GLU A 202 30.26 -8.86 0.46
N LEU A 203 29.13 -8.17 0.37
CA LEU A 203 28.54 -7.42 1.50
C LEU A 203 28.08 -8.34 2.64
N MET A 204 27.56 -9.53 2.31
CA MET A 204 27.07 -10.50 3.29
C MET A 204 28.15 -11.50 3.75
N GLY A 205 29.34 -11.49 3.16
CA GLY A 205 30.37 -12.50 3.38
C GLY A 205 29.92 -13.92 3.02
N LYS A 206 29.13 -14.07 1.94
CA LYS A 206 28.54 -15.35 1.47
C LYS A 206 28.82 -15.58 -0.01
N ASP A 207 28.95 -16.84 -0.42
CA ASP A 207 28.96 -17.22 -1.84
C ASP A 207 27.53 -17.17 -2.38
N ILE A 208 27.14 -16.06 -3.00
CA ILE A 208 25.81 -15.85 -3.58
C ILE A 208 25.90 -16.00 -5.10
N LYS A 209 25.18 -16.99 -5.61
CA LYS A 209 25.15 -17.29 -7.05
C LYS A 209 23.95 -16.63 -7.71
N CYS A 210 24.13 -16.25 -8.97
CA CYS A 210 23.01 -15.96 -9.87
C CYS A 210 22.65 -17.26 -10.61
N ALA A 211 21.41 -17.69 -10.52
CA ALA A 211 20.88 -18.78 -11.31
C ALA A 211 20.89 -18.39 -12.80
N PRO A 212 20.93 -19.36 -13.73
CA PRO A 212 20.95 -19.07 -15.18
C PRO A 212 19.62 -18.54 -15.72
N ASP A 213 18.54 -18.68 -14.96
CA ASP A 213 17.18 -18.26 -15.34
C ASP A 213 16.37 -17.85 -14.10
N CYS A 214 15.22 -17.20 -14.29
CA CYS A 214 14.24 -16.99 -13.24
C CYS A 214 13.12 -18.04 -13.22
N LYS A 215 12.93 -18.78 -14.31
CA LYS A 215 11.99 -19.90 -14.38
C LYS A 215 12.56 -21.15 -13.73
N ALA A 216 11.67 -22.07 -13.37
CA ALA A 216 12.01 -23.40 -12.90
C ALA A 216 12.48 -24.33 -14.04
N THR A 217 13.57 -23.97 -14.71
CA THR A 217 14.28 -24.88 -15.63
C THR A 217 14.91 -26.03 -14.84
N ASP A 218 15.28 -27.12 -15.53
CA ASP A 218 15.89 -28.28 -14.85
C ASP A 218 17.20 -27.92 -14.14
N GLU A 219 17.98 -26.99 -14.71
CA GLU A 219 19.19 -26.48 -14.08
C GLU A 219 18.88 -25.64 -12.83
N VAL A 220 17.91 -24.73 -12.90
CA VAL A 220 17.50 -23.92 -11.74
C VAL A 220 16.93 -24.80 -10.63
N LYS A 221 16.07 -25.78 -10.95
CA LYS A 221 15.55 -26.75 -9.97
C LYS A 221 16.67 -27.52 -9.28
N LYS A 222 17.69 -27.97 -10.04
CA LYS A 222 18.86 -28.66 -9.49
C LYS A 222 19.67 -27.75 -8.55
N MET A 223 19.87 -26.49 -8.92
CA MET A 223 20.57 -25.51 -8.08
C MET A 223 19.81 -25.23 -6.79
N VAL A 224 18.49 -24.99 -6.86
CA VAL A 224 17.62 -24.78 -5.69
C VAL A 224 17.62 -26.01 -4.78
N GLY A 225 17.52 -27.22 -5.35
CA GLY A 225 17.56 -28.47 -4.58
C GLY A 225 18.87 -28.73 -3.85
N ALA A 226 19.98 -28.14 -4.31
CA ALA A 226 21.29 -28.24 -3.67
C ALA A 226 21.51 -27.21 -2.56
N MET A 227 20.60 -26.24 -2.37
CA MET A 227 20.74 -25.22 -1.33
C MET A 227 20.64 -25.83 0.08
N GLY A 228 21.60 -25.50 0.93
CA GLY A 228 21.59 -25.72 2.37
C GLY A 228 20.82 -24.64 3.12
N LYS A 229 20.59 -24.86 4.41
CA LYS A 229 19.97 -23.86 5.30
C LYS A 229 20.86 -22.63 5.39
N GLY A 230 20.29 -21.43 5.24
CA GLY A 230 21.02 -20.17 5.28
C GLY A 230 21.75 -19.80 4.00
N ASP A 231 21.63 -20.61 2.94
CA ASP A 231 22.13 -20.27 1.61
C ASP A 231 21.25 -19.21 0.95
N VAL A 232 21.88 -18.42 0.07
CA VAL A 232 21.22 -17.38 -0.71
C VAL A 232 21.57 -17.58 -2.18
N MET A 233 20.56 -17.52 -3.04
CA MET A 233 20.72 -17.52 -4.49
C MET A 233 19.82 -16.45 -5.10
N ILE A 234 20.30 -15.79 -6.15
CA ILE A 234 19.52 -14.80 -6.91
C ILE A 234 19.08 -15.43 -8.23
N LEU A 235 17.79 -15.41 -8.52
CA LEU A 235 17.24 -15.74 -9.84
C LEU A 235 17.64 -14.68 -10.86
N GLU A 236 17.79 -15.07 -12.12
CA GLU A 236 18.12 -14.12 -13.18
C GLU A 236 17.00 -13.07 -13.38
N ASN A 237 17.28 -12.01 -14.13
CA ASN A 237 16.39 -10.87 -14.31
C ASN A 237 14.97 -11.28 -14.78
N THR A 238 13.99 -11.09 -13.90
CA THR A 238 12.57 -11.41 -14.17
C THR A 238 12.03 -10.76 -15.45
N ARG A 239 12.54 -9.58 -15.84
CA ARG A 239 12.11 -8.88 -17.06
C ARG A 239 12.73 -9.41 -18.36
N PHE A 240 13.62 -10.41 -18.31
CA PHE A 240 13.99 -11.16 -19.51
C PHE A 240 12.78 -11.87 -20.14
N TYR A 241 11.73 -12.09 -19.35
CA TYR A 241 10.44 -12.57 -19.83
C TYR A 241 9.43 -11.42 -19.96
N LYS A 242 8.87 -11.24 -21.15
CA LYS A 242 7.80 -10.27 -21.40
C LYS A 242 6.56 -10.53 -20.53
N GLY A 243 6.36 -11.79 -20.11
CA GLY A 243 5.27 -12.22 -19.22
C GLY A 243 5.30 -11.54 -17.84
N GLU A 244 6.48 -11.16 -17.34
CA GLU A 244 6.63 -10.53 -16.02
C GLU A 244 5.75 -9.29 -15.89
N THR A 245 5.84 -8.35 -16.84
CA THR A 245 5.05 -7.11 -16.80
C THR A 245 3.58 -7.29 -17.16
N LYS A 246 3.20 -8.49 -17.61
CA LYS A 246 1.83 -8.85 -17.98
C LYS A 246 1.14 -9.70 -16.91
N ASN A 247 1.83 -9.98 -15.80
CA ASN A 247 1.35 -10.89 -14.78
C ASN A 247 0.98 -12.27 -15.34
N ASP A 248 1.83 -12.78 -16.22
CA ASP A 248 1.67 -14.08 -16.85
C ASP A 248 1.60 -15.20 -15.79
N PRO A 249 0.49 -15.95 -15.71
CA PRO A 249 0.31 -17.03 -14.75
C PRO A 249 1.36 -18.14 -14.91
N GLU A 250 1.77 -18.48 -16.13
CA GLU A 250 2.73 -19.57 -16.35
C GLU A 250 4.12 -19.20 -15.80
N LEU A 251 4.52 -17.95 -15.98
CA LEU A 251 5.77 -17.44 -15.40
C LEU A 251 5.69 -17.39 -13.87
N ALA A 252 4.55 -16.95 -13.33
CA ALA A 252 4.33 -16.90 -11.89
C ALA A 252 4.34 -18.29 -11.24
N GLU A 253 3.65 -19.26 -11.83
CA GLU A 253 3.63 -20.66 -11.37
C GLU A 253 5.02 -21.28 -11.46
N SER A 254 5.73 -21.05 -12.56
CA SER A 254 7.12 -21.52 -12.74
C SER A 254 8.03 -21.01 -11.62
N MET A 255 8.04 -19.70 -11.32
CA MET A 255 8.82 -19.16 -10.20
C MET A 255 8.35 -19.72 -8.86
N ALA A 256 7.03 -19.78 -8.64
CA ALA A 256 6.45 -20.25 -7.39
C ALA A 256 6.81 -21.70 -7.07
N SER A 257 6.87 -22.58 -8.08
CA SER A 257 7.24 -24.00 -7.90
C SER A 257 8.64 -24.25 -7.32
N LEU A 258 9.49 -23.21 -7.23
CA LEU A 258 10.82 -23.30 -6.64
C LEU A 258 10.83 -23.05 -5.12
N ALA A 259 9.72 -22.64 -4.53
CA ALA A 259 9.68 -22.17 -3.14
C ALA A 259 8.45 -22.70 -2.37
N ASP A 260 8.53 -22.61 -1.05
CA ASP A 260 7.46 -22.98 -0.12
C ASP A 260 6.59 -21.77 0.26
N LEU A 261 7.19 -20.58 0.36
CA LEU A 261 6.50 -19.33 0.73
C LEU A 261 7.06 -18.12 -0.01
N PHE A 262 6.33 -17.01 0.07
CA PHE A 262 6.69 -15.76 -0.62
C PHE A 262 6.89 -14.59 0.36
N VAL A 263 7.95 -13.82 0.13
CA VAL A 263 8.22 -12.56 0.82
C VAL A 263 8.31 -11.46 -0.22
N ASN A 264 7.49 -10.42 -0.11
CA ASN A 264 7.65 -9.22 -0.94
C ASN A 264 8.39 -8.15 -0.15
N ASP A 265 9.59 -7.79 -0.61
CA ASP A 265 10.42 -6.74 0.00
C ASP A 265 10.72 -5.60 -1.00
N ALA A 266 9.93 -5.48 -2.07
CA ALA A 266 10.17 -4.54 -3.17
C ALA A 266 9.02 -3.52 -3.32
N PHE A 267 8.93 -2.56 -2.38
CA PHE A 267 7.90 -1.51 -2.38
C PHE A 267 7.79 -0.77 -3.72
N GLY A 268 8.93 -0.39 -4.31
CA GLY A 268 8.99 0.33 -5.59
C GLY A 268 8.35 -0.40 -6.78
N THR A 269 8.09 -1.71 -6.67
CA THR A 269 7.38 -2.49 -7.70
C THR A 269 6.01 -3.02 -7.26
N ALA A 270 5.65 -2.87 -5.98
CA ALA A 270 4.40 -3.39 -5.42
C ALA A 270 3.14 -2.71 -5.99
N HIS A 271 3.27 -1.50 -6.54
CA HIS A 271 2.18 -0.78 -7.21
C HIS A 271 1.78 -1.38 -8.58
N ARG A 272 2.49 -2.42 -9.06
CA ARG A 272 2.20 -3.09 -10.33
C ARG A 272 1.90 -4.56 -10.11
N ALA A 273 0.86 -5.05 -10.77
CA ALA A 273 0.57 -6.47 -10.86
C ALA A 273 1.51 -7.11 -11.88
N HIS A 274 2.64 -7.64 -11.42
CA HIS A 274 3.59 -8.43 -12.21
C HIS A 274 3.63 -9.87 -11.71
N SER A 275 4.16 -10.79 -12.51
CA SER A 275 4.26 -12.22 -12.14
C SER A 275 5.02 -12.40 -10.83
N SER A 276 6.17 -11.71 -10.66
CA SER A 276 7.02 -11.81 -9.47
C SER A 276 6.57 -10.99 -8.26
N THR A 277 5.55 -10.13 -8.38
CA THR A 277 5.05 -9.28 -7.29
C THR A 277 3.64 -9.66 -6.83
N GLU A 278 2.76 -10.03 -7.77
CA GLU A 278 1.36 -10.40 -7.52
C GLU A 278 1.10 -11.86 -7.91
N GLY A 279 1.51 -12.28 -9.11
CA GLY A 279 1.13 -13.58 -9.66
C GLY A 279 1.56 -14.76 -8.77
N VAL A 280 2.81 -14.75 -8.30
CA VAL A 280 3.37 -15.78 -7.41
C VAL A 280 2.56 -15.97 -6.12
N THR A 281 1.84 -14.94 -5.64
CA THR A 281 1.05 -14.99 -4.39
C THR A 281 -0.18 -15.87 -4.47
N LYS A 282 -0.58 -16.27 -5.69
CA LYS A 282 -1.68 -17.20 -5.96
C LYS A 282 -1.27 -18.65 -5.69
N PHE A 283 0.03 -18.95 -5.80
CA PHE A 283 0.59 -20.29 -5.67
C PHE A 283 1.34 -20.48 -4.33
N LEU A 284 1.90 -19.40 -3.77
CA LEU A 284 2.68 -19.44 -2.53
C LEU A 284 1.89 -18.92 -1.33
N LYS A 285 1.87 -19.70 -0.25
CA LYS A 285 1.32 -19.36 1.07
C LYS A 285 2.25 -19.87 2.18
N PRO A 286 2.46 -19.09 3.26
CA PRO A 286 2.03 -17.71 3.43
C PRO A 286 2.73 -16.76 2.44
N ASN A 287 2.12 -15.60 2.23
CA ASN A 287 2.81 -14.47 1.60
C ASN A 287 2.81 -13.28 2.56
N VAL A 288 3.99 -12.72 2.80
CA VAL A 288 4.23 -11.68 3.81
C VAL A 288 5.14 -10.59 3.24
N SER A 289 5.21 -9.44 3.91
CA SER A 289 6.20 -8.41 3.58
C SER A 289 7.58 -8.73 4.17
N GLY A 290 8.64 -8.32 3.49
CA GLY A 290 9.94 -8.15 4.14
C GLY A 290 9.98 -6.91 5.02
N PHE A 291 11.15 -6.60 5.59
CA PHE A 291 11.31 -5.43 6.46
C PHE A 291 11.26 -4.11 5.70
N LEU A 292 11.82 -4.03 4.49
CA LEU A 292 11.80 -2.82 3.69
C LEU A 292 10.36 -2.48 3.28
N LEU A 293 9.63 -3.47 2.71
CA LEU A 293 8.23 -3.26 2.34
C LEU A 293 7.38 -2.92 3.57
N LYS A 294 7.59 -3.59 4.70
CA LYS A 294 6.88 -3.27 5.94
C LYS A 294 7.15 -1.83 6.38
N LYS A 295 8.41 -1.42 6.41
CA LYS A 295 8.82 -0.08 6.82
C LYS A 295 8.17 1.00 5.95
N GLU A 296 8.14 0.79 4.63
CA GLU A 296 7.47 1.70 3.68
C GLU A 296 5.95 1.78 3.92
N LEU A 297 5.30 0.63 4.17
CA LEU A 297 3.88 0.60 4.50
C LEU A 297 3.58 1.30 5.84
N ASP A 298 4.41 1.07 6.85
CA ASP A 298 4.27 1.70 8.17
C ASP A 298 4.48 3.22 8.09
N TYR A 299 5.47 3.69 7.33
CA TYR A 299 5.69 5.12 7.10
C TYR A 299 4.54 5.78 6.36
N LEU A 300 4.04 5.16 5.28
CA LEU A 300 2.92 5.72 4.53
C LEU A 300 1.64 5.73 5.36
N ALA A 301 1.33 4.64 6.06
CA ALA A 301 0.17 4.59 6.95
C ALA A 301 0.27 5.66 8.05
N GLY A 302 1.42 5.79 8.70
CA GLY A 302 1.66 6.80 9.72
C GLY A 302 1.56 8.23 9.18
N ALA A 303 2.24 8.54 8.09
CA ALA A 303 2.31 9.89 7.54
C ALA A 303 1.04 10.32 6.80
N VAL A 304 0.25 9.38 6.25
CA VAL A 304 -0.89 9.70 5.39
C VAL A 304 -2.24 9.40 6.05
N ASP A 305 -2.39 8.34 6.84
CA ASP A 305 -3.69 7.97 7.42
C ASP A 305 -3.89 8.53 8.83
N SER A 306 -2.82 8.77 9.58
CA SER A 306 -2.88 9.35 10.93
C SER A 306 -1.65 10.24 11.24
N PRO A 307 -1.43 11.31 10.46
CA PRO A 307 -0.25 12.16 10.59
C PRO A 307 -0.20 12.85 11.95
N VAL A 308 1.02 13.02 12.47
CA VAL A 308 1.24 13.90 13.61
C VAL A 308 1.23 15.34 13.10
N ARG A 309 0.36 16.17 13.66
CA ARG A 309 0.18 17.57 13.23
C ARG A 309 1.10 18.54 14.01
N PRO A 310 1.52 19.67 13.41
CA PRO A 310 1.20 20.11 12.04
C PRO A 310 1.86 19.26 10.95
N MET A 311 1.09 18.93 9.92
CA MET A 311 1.54 18.19 8.74
C MET A 311 1.73 19.15 7.57
N CYS A 312 2.88 19.05 6.89
CA CYS A 312 3.14 19.78 5.65
C CYS A 312 3.34 18.81 4.47
N ALA A 313 2.78 19.13 3.31
CA ALA A 313 3.22 18.53 2.05
C ALA A 313 4.03 19.55 1.24
N ILE A 314 5.15 19.10 0.69
CA ILE A 314 5.96 19.84 -0.28
C ILE A 314 5.81 19.13 -1.62
N VAL A 315 5.22 19.80 -2.61
CA VAL A 315 4.99 19.24 -3.94
C VAL A 315 5.74 20.07 -4.96
N GLY A 316 6.71 19.45 -5.63
CA GLY A 316 7.56 20.09 -6.63
C GLY A 316 7.59 19.35 -7.95
N GLY A 317 8.59 19.67 -8.77
CA GLY A 317 8.77 19.16 -10.11
C GLY A 317 8.20 20.06 -11.21
N ALA A 318 8.23 19.58 -12.45
CA ALA A 318 8.04 20.42 -13.62
C ALA A 318 6.56 20.71 -13.98
N LYS A 319 5.64 19.75 -13.75
CA LYS A 319 4.28 19.81 -14.31
C LYS A 319 3.21 19.57 -13.24
N VAL A 320 2.23 20.47 -13.18
CA VAL A 320 1.02 20.36 -12.36
C VAL A 320 0.27 19.08 -12.70
N SER A 321 0.09 18.79 -13.99
CA SER A 321 -0.70 17.63 -14.48
C SER A 321 -0.26 16.29 -13.89
N THR A 322 1.04 16.14 -13.61
CA THR A 322 1.61 14.92 -13.03
C THR A 322 1.43 14.81 -11.51
N LYS A 323 1.02 15.90 -10.85
CA LYS A 323 0.91 16.03 -9.39
C LYS A 323 -0.51 16.25 -8.89
N ILE A 324 -1.49 16.43 -9.77
CA ILE A 324 -2.91 16.67 -9.40
C ILE A 324 -3.39 15.66 -8.35
N PRO A 325 -3.26 14.33 -8.53
CA PRO A 325 -3.80 13.38 -7.56
C PRO A 325 -3.11 13.47 -6.19
N VAL A 326 -1.83 13.84 -6.17
CA VAL A 326 -1.07 14.05 -4.93
C VAL A 326 -1.59 15.29 -4.22
N ILE A 327 -1.72 16.42 -4.93
CA ILE A 327 -2.21 17.67 -4.33
C ILE A 327 -3.63 17.50 -3.80
N GLU A 328 -4.56 16.95 -4.60
CA GLU A 328 -5.94 16.72 -4.19
C GLU A 328 -6.03 15.82 -2.95
N SER A 329 -5.26 14.72 -2.91
CA SER A 329 -5.19 13.81 -1.76
C SER A 329 -4.62 14.49 -0.51
N MET A 330 -3.60 15.35 -0.68
CA MET A 330 -2.95 16.04 0.43
C MET A 330 -3.79 17.20 0.98
N LEU A 331 -4.59 17.88 0.15
CA LEU A 331 -5.42 19.01 0.59
C LEU A 331 -6.44 18.64 1.67
N ASP A 332 -6.85 17.37 1.76
CA ASP A 332 -7.73 16.88 2.84
C ASP A 332 -6.98 16.57 4.16
N LYS A 333 -5.66 16.58 4.13
CA LYS A 333 -4.83 15.98 5.19
C LYS A 333 -3.84 16.96 5.80
N VAL A 334 -3.25 17.85 5.01
CA VAL A 334 -2.18 18.73 5.46
C VAL A 334 -2.69 20.00 6.11
N ASP A 335 -1.90 20.56 7.03
CA ASP A 335 -2.10 21.91 7.57
C ASP A 335 -1.44 22.95 6.65
N LYS A 336 -0.34 22.56 6.00
CA LYS A 336 0.47 23.42 5.10
C LYS A 336 0.75 22.70 3.78
N LEU A 337 0.71 23.43 2.68
CA LEU A 337 1.05 22.94 1.34
C LEU A 337 2.04 23.89 0.67
N VAL A 338 3.27 23.41 0.43
CA VAL A 338 4.29 24.13 -0.32
C VAL A 338 4.27 23.64 -1.77
N ILE A 339 4.17 24.56 -2.73
CA ILE A 339 4.32 24.25 -4.15
C ILE A 339 5.62 24.87 -4.69
N GLY A 340 6.52 24.02 -5.15
CA GLY A 340 7.81 24.41 -5.73
C GLY A 340 8.00 23.92 -7.17
N GLY A 341 9.21 24.05 -7.72
CA GLY A 341 9.55 23.57 -9.06
C GLY A 341 8.87 24.34 -10.19
N GLY A 342 9.03 23.85 -11.42
CA GLY A 342 8.44 24.48 -12.61
C GLY A 342 6.92 24.59 -12.59
N MET A 343 6.23 23.75 -11.82
CA MET A 343 4.78 23.81 -11.70
C MET A 343 4.27 25.09 -11.02
N VAL A 344 5.11 25.78 -10.23
CA VAL A 344 4.74 27.05 -9.56
C VAL A 344 4.27 28.10 -10.56
N PHE A 345 4.86 28.15 -11.76
CA PHE A 345 4.57 29.19 -12.73
C PHE A 345 3.17 29.07 -13.32
N THR A 346 2.57 27.89 -13.28
CA THR A 346 1.15 27.72 -13.65
C THR A 346 0.24 28.37 -12.60
N PHE A 347 0.56 28.27 -11.30
CA PHE A 347 -0.15 28.98 -10.23
C PHE A 347 0.05 30.50 -10.30
N LEU A 348 1.30 30.96 -10.50
CA LEU A 348 1.59 32.40 -10.63
C LEU A 348 0.89 33.00 -11.86
N LYS A 349 0.90 32.30 -13.00
CA LYS A 349 0.18 32.71 -14.21
C LYS A 349 -1.34 32.74 -13.97
N ALA A 350 -1.88 31.77 -13.23
CA ALA A 350 -3.29 31.73 -12.86
C ALA A 350 -3.72 32.91 -11.97
N ARG A 351 -2.79 33.46 -11.16
CA ARG A 351 -2.96 34.72 -10.40
C ARG A 351 -2.81 35.99 -11.25
N GLY A 352 -2.53 35.86 -12.55
CA GLY A 352 -2.35 36.98 -13.48
C GLY A 352 -0.95 37.59 -13.48
N LEU A 353 0.04 36.92 -12.91
CA LEU A 353 1.44 37.41 -12.90
C LEU A 353 2.16 37.07 -14.21
N SER A 354 3.13 37.90 -14.58
CA SER A 354 4.09 37.55 -15.64
C SER A 354 5.07 36.52 -15.11
N VAL A 355 5.38 35.50 -15.93
CA VAL A 355 6.29 34.41 -15.59
C VAL A 355 7.45 34.29 -16.59
N GLY A 356 7.69 35.34 -17.39
CA GLY A 356 8.71 35.33 -18.43
C GLY A 356 8.51 34.18 -19.43
N GLY A 357 9.58 33.43 -19.69
CA GLY A 357 9.56 32.21 -20.51
C GLY A 357 9.36 30.91 -19.71
N SER A 358 9.03 30.99 -18.43
CA SER A 358 8.96 29.82 -17.54
C SER A 358 7.88 28.82 -17.96
N LEU A 359 8.00 27.57 -17.46
CA LEU A 359 7.13 26.47 -17.83
C LEU A 359 5.70 26.65 -17.32
N VAL A 360 4.72 26.78 -18.23
CA VAL A 360 3.30 26.92 -17.89
C VAL A 360 2.49 25.83 -18.60
N GLU A 361 1.57 25.18 -17.87
CA GLU A 361 0.52 24.35 -18.45
C GLU A 361 -0.77 25.19 -18.58
N GLU A 362 -0.95 25.83 -19.74
CA GLU A 362 -2.04 26.77 -20.02
C GLU A 362 -3.44 26.15 -19.83
N ASP A 363 -3.57 24.85 -20.12
CA ASP A 363 -4.80 24.07 -19.93
C ASP A 363 -5.08 23.73 -18.45
N MET A 364 -4.14 24.00 -17.55
CA MET A 364 -4.25 23.73 -16.11
C MET A 364 -4.48 24.99 -15.26
N LEU A 365 -4.59 26.18 -15.86
CA LEU A 365 -4.75 27.44 -15.11
C LEU A 365 -6.02 27.47 -14.26
N ASP A 366 -7.16 27.02 -14.81
CA ASP A 366 -8.42 26.99 -14.05
C ASP A 366 -8.38 25.97 -12.92
N LEU A 367 -7.69 24.85 -13.13
CA LEU A 367 -7.46 23.86 -12.09
C LEU A 367 -6.57 24.43 -10.98
N ALA A 368 -5.49 25.14 -11.32
CA ALA A 368 -4.63 25.79 -10.32
C ALA A 368 -5.44 26.74 -9.42
N LYS A 369 -6.30 27.59 -10.00
CA LYS A 369 -7.21 28.46 -9.23
C LYS A 369 -8.12 27.66 -8.30
N LYS A 370 -8.74 26.59 -8.82
CA LYS A 370 -9.60 25.71 -8.03
C LYS A 370 -8.86 25.07 -6.86
N LEU A 371 -7.61 24.64 -7.05
CA LEU A 371 -6.78 24.07 -5.98
C LEU A 371 -6.47 25.12 -4.90
N GLU A 372 -6.19 26.38 -5.28
CA GLU A 372 -6.00 27.46 -4.30
C GLU A 372 -7.28 27.76 -3.51
N GLU A 373 -8.44 27.80 -4.19
CA GLU A 373 -9.73 27.98 -3.54
C GLU A 373 -10.05 26.83 -2.57
N GLN A 374 -9.75 25.59 -2.95
CA GLN A 374 -9.90 24.42 -2.10
C GLN A 374 -9.00 24.48 -0.87
N ALA A 375 -7.71 24.84 -1.04
CA ALA A 375 -6.79 25.05 0.07
C ALA A 375 -7.35 26.07 1.06
N LYS A 376 -7.79 27.23 0.56
CA LYS A 376 -8.40 28.28 1.37
C LYS A 376 -9.66 27.81 2.09
N ALA A 377 -10.55 27.10 1.41
CA ALA A 377 -11.80 26.59 1.97
C ALA A 377 -11.56 25.57 3.10
N LYS A 378 -10.45 24.81 3.02
CA LYS A 378 -10.04 23.81 4.01
C LYS A 378 -9.14 24.38 5.11
N GLY A 379 -8.79 25.66 5.04
CA GLY A 379 -7.87 26.30 6.00
C GLY A 379 -6.42 25.85 5.87
N VAL A 380 -6.03 25.30 4.70
CA VAL A 380 -4.66 24.91 4.41
C VAL A 380 -3.84 26.15 4.06
N GLU A 381 -2.69 26.31 4.71
CA GLU A 381 -1.73 27.35 4.37
C GLU A 381 -0.99 26.99 3.07
N LEU A 382 -1.39 27.60 1.96
CA LEU A 382 -0.73 27.42 0.66
C LEU A 382 0.46 28.37 0.52
N ILE A 383 1.66 27.82 0.34
CA ILE A 383 2.93 28.54 0.26
C ILE A 383 3.48 28.41 -1.16
N LEU A 384 3.61 29.55 -1.85
CA LEU A 384 4.31 29.67 -3.14
C LEU A 384 5.56 30.55 -2.94
N PRO A 385 6.68 30.27 -3.63
CA PRO A 385 7.88 31.09 -3.59
C PRO A 385 7.63 32.60 -3.79
N SER A 386 8.14 33.43 -2.88
CA SER A 386 8.09 34.89 -2.94
C SER A 386 9.14 35.49 -3.88
N ASP A 387 10.30 34.85 -4.01
CA ASP A 387 11.36 35.15 -4.99
C ASP A 387 11.79 33.89 -5.77
N ILE A 388 12.39 34.12 -6.94
CA ILE A 388 12.71 33.08 -7.92
C ILE A 388 14.15 33.27 -8.41
N ALA A 389 14.92 32.18 -8.45
CA ALA A 389 16.20 32.15 -9.15
C ALA A 389 15.94 31.88 -10.64
N CYS A 390 16.35 32.83 -11.48
CA CYS A 390 16.09 32.82 -12.91
C CYS A 390 17.36 32.62 -13.75
N GLY A 391 17.20 31.90 -14.85
CA GLY A 391 18.16 31.76 -15.95
C GLY A 391 17.73 32.52 -17.19
N ASP A 392 18.65 33.06 -17.99
CA ASP A 392 18.35 33.58 -19.33
C ASP A 392 18.21 32.47 -20.39
N ALA A 393 18.60 31.25 -20.05
CA ALA A 393 18.43 30.03 -20.83
C ALA A 393 18.30 28.82 -19.90
N PHE A 394 17.91 27.66 -20.45
CA PHE A 394 17.87 26.41 -19.70
C PHE A 394 19.28 25.79 -19.61
N PRO A 395 19.75 25.37 -18.42
CA PRO A 395 21.12 24.88 -18.19
C PRO A 395 21.30 23.41 -18.64
N ALA A 396 20.95 23.11 -19.89
CA ALA A 396 21.13 21.77 -20.46
C ALA A 396 22.62 21.37 -20.47
N ASP A 397 22.90 20.09 -20.23
CA ASP A 397 24.24 19.50 -20.23
C ASP A 397 25.22 20.15 -19.24
N GLY A 398 24.72 20.75 -18.15
CA GLY A 398 25.53 21.37 -17.11
C GLY A 398 26.16 22.71 -17.51
N LYS A 399 25.65 23.36 -18.57
CA LYS A 399 26.12 24.69 -18.99
C LYS A 399 25.68 25.76 -18.02
N GLU A 400 26.59 26.70 -17.73
CA GLU A 400 26.25 27.93 -17.03
C GLU A 400 25.43 28.86 -17.93
N VAL A 401 24.43 29.50 -17.33
CA VAL A 401 23.55 30.48 -17.97
C VAL A 401 23.54 31.79 -17.18
N GLY A 402 23.07 32.87 -17.77
CA GLY A 402 22.90 34.15 -17.08
C GLY A 402 21.97 33.97 -15.88
N PHE A 403 22.36 34.47 -14.70
CA PHE A 403 21.68 34.19 -13.43
C PHE A 403 21.24 35.49 -12.75
N LYS A 404 20.03 35.50 -12.20
CA LYS A 404 19.59 36.53 -11.24
C LYS A 404 18.51 35.99 -10.32
N VAL A 405 18.35 36.60 -9.15
CA VAL A 405 17.19 36.39 -8.27
C VAL A 405 16.29 37.61 -8.39
N VAL A 406 14.98 37.38 -8.53
CA VAL A 406 13.96 38.43 -8.63
C VAL A 406 12.73 38.06 -7.81
N PRO A 407 11.93 39.05 -7.36
CA PRO A 407 10.60 38.78 -6.83
C PRO A 407 9.77 37.96 -7.82
N ALA A 408 8.92 37.06 -7.33
CA ALA A 408 8.05 36.21 -8.16
C ALA A 408 7.08 37.03 -9.04
N THR A 409 6.86 38.31 -8.69
CA THR A 409 6.06 39.28 -9.45
C THR A 409 6.82 40.00 -10.57
N GLU A 410 8.14 39.82 -10.65
CA GLU A 410 9.04 40.61 -11.52
C GLU A 410 9.95 39.72 -12.39
N ILE A 411 9.50 38.51 -12.73
CA ILE A 411 10.24 37.62 -13.65
C ILE A 411 10.39 38.31 -15.01
N PRO A 412 11.62 38.59 -15.48
CA PRO A 412 11.83 39.32 -16.74
C PRO A 412 11.35 38.55 -17.97
N ASP A 413 10.91 39.28 -18.99
CA ASP A 413 10.55 38.69 -20.27
C ASP A 413 11.70 37.86 -20.86
N GLY A 414 11.38 36.65 -21.33
CA GLY A 414 12.34 35.69 -21.88
C GLY A 414 13.19 34.92 -20.85
N TRP A 415 13.21 35.33 -19.58
CA TRP A 415 13.91 34.60 -18.53
C TRP A 415 13.06 33.43 -18.00
N LEU A 416 13.73 32.37 -17.57
CA LEU A 416 13.13 31.15 -17.02
C LEU A 416 13.33 31.13 -15.52
N GLY A 417 12.27 30.91 -14.73
CA GLY A 417 12.42 30.54 -13.33
C GLY A 417 12.83 29.07 -13.21
N LEU A 418 13.92 28.81 -12.49
CA LEU A 418 14.58 27.50 -12.49
C LEU A 418 14.85 26.95 -11.09
N ASP A 419 14.74 27.77 -10.05
CA ASP A 419 14.72 27.35 -8.63
C ASP A 419 13.96 28.39 -7.81
N ASN A 420 13.58 28.06 -6.58
CA ASN A 420 13.10 29.08 -5.65
C ASN A 420 14.27 29.98 -5.20
N GLY A 421 14.00 31.27 -4.95
CA GLY A 421 15.02 32.18 -4.45
C GLY A 421 15.31 31.99 -2.96
N PRO A 422 16.36 32.65 -2.43
CA PRO A 422 16.76 32.55 -1.03
C PRO A 422 15.69 33.03 -0.05
N GLU A 423 14.90 34.06 -0.37
CA GLU A 423 13.86 34.55 0.54
C GLU A 423 12.74 33.51 0.67
N ALA A 424 12.28 32.97 -0.45
CA ALA A 424 11.33 31.86 -0.51
C ALA A 424 11.85 30.62 0.23
N THR A 425 13.15 30.28 0.11
CA THR A 425 13.72 29.15 0.85
C THR A 425 13.56 29.35 2.36
N GLU A 426 13.90 30.54 2.87
CA GLU A 426 13.81 30.84 4.30
C GLU A 426 12.35 30.89 4.79
N GLU A 427 11.42 31.38 3.98
CA GLU A 427 9.99 31.32 4.27
C GLU A 427 9.49 29.88 4.40
N ILE A 428 9.89 28.99 3.48
CA ILE A 428 9.54 27.57 3.53
C ILE A 428 10.16 26.91 4.77
N LYS A 429 11.45 27.12 5.04
CA LYS A 429 12.10 26.59 6.25
C LYS A 429 11.39 27.02 7.53
N LYS A 430 10.99 28.29 7.61
CA LYS A 430 10.23 28.83 8.75
C LYS A 430 8.86 28.18 8.88
N ALA A 431 8.17 27.95 7.76
CA ALA A 431 6.87 27.27 7.76
C ALA A 431 6.98 25.79 8.17
N LEU A 432 8.11 25.14 7.92
CA LEU A 432 8.37 23.75 8.31
C LEU A 432 8.80 23.59 9.78
N ALA A 433 9.24 24.66 10.44
CA ALA A 433 9.90 24.60 11.74
C ALA A 433 9.08 23.95 12.88
N ASP A 434 7.75 24.09 12.83
CA ASP A 434 6.80 23.51 13.80
C ASP A 434 6.19 22.18 13.34
N CYS A 435 6.42 21.77 12.09
CA CYS A 435 5.84 20.57 11.51
C CYS A 435 6.35 19.31 12.23
N LYS A 436 5.43 18.37 12.44
CA LYS A 436 5.70 17.05 13.02
C LYS A 436 5.71 15.93 12.00
N THR A 437 5.12 16.17 10.83
CA THR A 437 5.15 15.26 9.68
C THR A 437 5.32 16.07 8.41
N VAL A 438 6.29 15.71 7.58
CA VAL A 438 6.51 16.36 6.28
C VAL A 438 6.59 15.33 5.17
N ILE A 439 5.72 15.46 4.17
CA ILE A 439 5.79 14.65 2.95
C ILE A 439 6.36 15.50 1.82
N TRP A 440 7.51 15.11 1.27
CA TRP A 440 8.12 15.81 0.15
C TRP A 440 8.11 14.97 -1.13
N ASN A 441 7.49 15.51 -2.19
CA ASN A 441 7.46 14.89 -3.50
C ASN A 441 7.80 15.88 -4.62
N GLY A 442 9.05 15.85 -5.06
CA GLY A 442 9.54 16.58 -6.23
C GLY A 442 10.43 17.78 -5.87
N PRO A 443 11.48 18.06 -6.67
CA PRO A 443 12.45 19.09 -6.38
C PRO A 443 11.85 20.50 -6.47
N MET A 444 12.54 21.47 -5.86
CA MET A 444 12.16 22.87 -5.87
C MET A 444 12.64 23.63 -7.12
N GLY A 445 13.59 23.05 -7.85
CA GLY A 445 14.21 23.61 -9.05
C GLY A 445 14.87 22.56 -9.94
N VAL A 446 15.66 23.02 -10.92
CA VAL A 446 16.48 22.19 -11.81
C VAL A 446 17.75 21.75 -11.09
N PHE A 447 17.57 20.87 -10.11
CA PHE A 447 18.62 20.46 -9.16
C PHE A 447 19.81 19.74 -9.80
N GLU A 448 19.68 19.29 -11.05
CA GLU A 448 20.77 18.75 -11.84
C GLU A 448 21.80 19.82 -12.24
N SER A 449 21.43 21.11 -12.20
CA SER A 449 22.35 22.23 -12.42
C SER A 449 22.83 22.80 -11.08
N PRO A 450 24.16 22.93 -10.86
CA PRO A 450 24.69 23.59 -9.66
C PRO A 450 24.18 25.02 -9.44
N GLN A 451 23.80 25.75 -10.49
CA GLN A 451 23.24 27.11 -10.38
C GLN A 451 21.81 27.13 -9.79
N PHE A 452 21.07 26.03 -9.89
CA PHE A 452 19.62 25.96 -9.62
C PHE A 452 19.25 24.75 -8.74
N SER A 453 20.20 24.31 -7.91
CA SER A 453 20.01 23.19 -6.99
C SER A 453 19.89 23.62 -5.53
N LYS A 454 20.28 24.85 -5.23
CA LYS A 454 20.43 25.35 -3.86
C LYS A 454 19.12 25.31 -3.08
N GLY A 455 18.00 25.74 -3.66
CA GLY A 455 16.69 25.68 -3.00
C GLY A 455 16.28 24.25 -2.66
N THR A 456 16.50 23.31 -3.58
CA THR A 456 16.22 21.88 -3.34
C THR A 456 17.08 21.30 -2.21
N TYR A 457 18.39 21.55 -2.22
CA TYR A 457 19.29 21.02 -1.19
C TYR A 457 19.05 21.65 0.18
N GLU A 458 18.81 22.96 0.25
CA GLU A 458 18.56 23.62 1.53
C GLU A 458 17.24 23.19 2.19
N ILE A 459 16.20 22.87 1.40
CA ILE A 459 15.00 22.22 1.92
C ILE A 459 15.31 20.81 2.42
N ALA A 460 16.10 20.03 1.67
CA ALA A 460 16.51 18.69 2.12
C ALA A 460 17.27 18.71 3.46
N GLU A 461 18.22 19.64 3.60
CA GLU A 461 18.98 19.86 4.83
C GLU A 461 18.07 20.27 5.99
N CYS A 462 17.13 21.19 5.75
CA CYS A 462 16.14 21.59 6.76
C CYS A 462 15.32 20.38 7.25
N LEU A 463 14.85 19.52 6.34
CA LEU A 463 14.10 18.33 6.72
C LEU A 463 14.94 17.35 7.56
N ALA A 464 16.20 17.14 7.18
CA ALA A 464 17.12 16.31 7.96
C ALA A 464 17.30 16.86 9.39
N GLU A 465 17.51 18.17 9.53
CA GLU A 465 17.62 18.82 10.84
C GLU A 465 16.34 18.71 11.68
N LEU A 466 15.17 18.80 11.06
CA LEU A 466 13.89 18.67 11.76
C LEU A 466 13.68 17.26 12.32
N THR A 467 14.08 16.24 11.56
CA THR A 467 14.07 14.85 12.04
C THR A 467 15.03 14.68 13.22
N GLU A 468 16.25 15.21 13.13
CA GLU A 468 17.26 15.08 14.19
C GLU A 468 16.88 15.82 15.49
N LYS A 469 16.40 17.06 15.39
CA LYS A 469 16.12 17.93 16.54
C LYS A 469 14.77 17.62 17.20
N ASN A 470 13.75 17.30 16.41
CA ASN A 470 12.35 17.33 16.85
C ASN A 470 11.66 15.97 16.74
N GLY A 471 12.31 14.98 16.09
CA GLY A 471 11.68 13.71 15.72
C GLY A 471 10.58 13.85 14.67
N ALA A 472 10.64 14.89 13.83
CA ALA A 472 9.69 15.05 12.73
C ALA A 472 9.83 13.88 11.74
N ILE A 473 8.67 13.34 11.32
CA ILE A 473 8.57 12.21 10.40
C ILE A 473 8.67 12.68 8.96
#